data_AF-A0A523BLS6-F1
#
_entry.id   AF-A0A523BLS6-F1
#
_cell.length_a   1.000
_cell.length_b   1.000
_cell.length_c   1.000
_cell.angle_alpha   90.00
_cell.angle_beta   90.00
_cell.angle_gamma   90.00
#
_symmetry.space_group_name_H-M   'P 1'
#
loop_
_entity.id
_entity.type
_entity.pdbx_description
1 polymer ?
#
loop_
_entity_poly.entity_id
_entity_poly.type
_entity_poly.pdbx_seq_one_letter_code
_entity_poly.pdbx_strand_id
1 'polypeptide(L)'
;MAVMIIFSPLFCSLMSAELRLNVNKISSAFLLMPAVFMVIASILPISLARSEAESAFAVLVTTTVALVLFFISQRYARGMILSEDAEKFVRNLTRGLILSSLLIPLVGLFASIYSTQPGAFASYLPFAVISYSSAGTMLKMASDKIDRMEKERKLS
;
A
#
# COMPACT_ATOMS: atom_id res chain seq x y z
N MET A 1 -24.99 -40.23 -12.30
CA MET A 1 -23.52 -40.20 -12.40
C MET A 1 -23.03 -38.92 -11.72
N ALA A 2 -22.62 -39.02 -10.46
CA ALA A 2 -22.09 -37.89 -9.69
C ALA A 2 -20.56 -37.92 -9.84
N VAL A 3 -20.01 -36.95 -10.57
CA VAL A 3 -18.56 -36.73 -10.61
C VAL A 3 -18.21 -35.98 -9.33
N MET A 4 -17.78 -36.74 -8.32
CA MET A 4 -17.16 -36.23 -7.11
C MET A 4 -15.83 -35.61 -7.53
N ILE A 5 -15.80 -34.29 -7.72
CA ILE A 5 -14.56 -33.54 -7.90
C ILE A 5 -13.86 -33.60 -6.54
N ILE A 6 -12.92 -34.54 -6.42
CA ILE A 6 -11.95 -34.57 -5.33
C ILE A 6 -11.07 -33.34 -5.54
N PHE A 7 -11.45 -32.23 -4.91
CA PHE A 7 -10.56 -31.08 -4.73
C PHE A 7 -9.39 -31.55 -3.87
N SER A 8 -8.30 -31.94 -4.54
CA SER A 8 -7.14 -32.51 -3.88
C SER A 8 -6.50 -31.50 -2.91
N PRO A 9 -6.18 -31.88 -1.67
CA PRO A 9 -5.45 -31.04 -0.71
C PRO A 9 -4.06 -30.61 -1.23
N LEU A 10 -3.55 -31.27 -2.28
CA LEU A 10 -2.32 -30.90 -2.98
C LEU A 10 -2.48 -29.61 -3.81
N PHE A 11 -3.64 -29.40 -4.43
CA PHE A 11 -3.92 -28.23 -5.28
C PHE A 11 -4.08 -26.96 -4.42
N CYS A 12 -4.72 -27.10 -3.27
CA CYS A 12 -4.86 -26.02 -2.28
C CYS A 12 -3.51 -25.67 -1.61
N SER A 13 -2.62 -26.65 -1.44
CA SER A 13 -1.25 -26.46 -0.91
C SER A 13 -0.34 -25.67 -1.82
N LEU A 14 -0.42 -25.89 -3.13
CA LEU A 14 0.33 -25.12 -4.12
C LEU A 14 -0.17 -23.68 -4.15
N MET A 15 -1.49 -23.49 -4.07
CA MET A 15 -2.14 -22.18 -4.14
C MET A 15 -1.77 -21.25 -2.97
N SER A 16 -1.66 -21.74 -1.72
CA SER A 16 -1.29 -20.89 -0.57
C SER A 16 0.20 -20.49 -0.58
N ALA A 17 1.09 -21.41 -0.94
CA ALA A 17 2.52 -21.14 -1.06
C ALA A 17 2.80 -20.16 -2.21
N GLU A 18 2.12 -20.33 -3.33
CA GLU A 18 2.19 -19.41 -4.47
C GLU A 18 1.63 -18.02 -4.12
N LEU A 19 0.52 -17.95 -3.38
CA LEU A 19 -0.04 -16.68 -2.89
C LEU A 19 0.95 -15.97 -1.97
N ARG A 20 1.55 -16.67 -1.00
CA ARG A 20 2.54 -16.11 -0.08
C ARG A 20 3.79 -15.62 -0.81
N LEU A 21 4.27 -16.37 -1.80
CA LEU A 21 5.38 -15.95 -2.65
C LEU A 21 5.03 -14.68 -3.44
N ASN A 22 3.84 -14.61 -4.03
CA ASN A 22 3.37 -13.44 -4.77
C ASN A 22 3.21 -12.22 -3.87
N VAL A 23 2.63 -12.38 -2.68
CA VAL A 23 2.54 -11.31 -1.67
C VAL A 23 3.93 -10.82 -1.30
N ASN A 24 4.89 -11.70 -1.05
CA ASN A 24 6.25 -11.30 -0.70
C ASN A 24 6.94 -10.51 -1.83
N LYS A 25 6.83 -10.97 -3.08
CA LYS A 25 7.37 -10.27 -4.26
C LYS A 25 6.75 -8.89 -4.46
N ILE A 26 5.44 -8.79 -4.31
CA ILE A 26 4.72 -7.52 -4.43
C ILE A 26 5.12 -6.60 -3.27
N SER A 27 5.12 -7.11 -2.04
CA SER A 27 5.48 -6.33 -0.85
C SER A 27 6.87 -5.74 -0.95
N SER A 28 7.87 -6.52 -1.38
CA SER A 28 9.24 -6.03 -1.52
C SER A 28 9.37 -4.93 -2.58
N ALA A 29 8.62 -5.03 -3.68
CA ALA A 29 8.61 -3.99 -4.73
C ALA A 29 7.99 -2.67 -4.25
N PHE A 30 6.95 -2.73 -3.41
CA PHE A 30 6.21 -1.54 -2.97
C PHE A 30 6.72 -0.92 -1.67
N LEU A 31 7.32 -1.69 -0.74
CA LEU A 31 7.75 -1.17 0.57
C LEU A 31 8.93 -0.20 0.50
N LEU A 32 9.73 -0.28 -0.56
CA LEU A 32 10.87 0.62 -0.76
C LEU A 32 10.47 1.97 -1.35
N MET A 33 9.30 2.05 -2.01
CA MET A 33 8.90 3.25 -2.73
C MET A 33 8.84 4.49 -1.84
N PRO A 34 8.20 4.50 -0.65
CA PRO A 34 8.14 5.70 0.17
C PRO A 34 9.53 6.20 0.60
N ALA A 35 10.50 5.29 0.81
CA ALA A 35 11.89 5.66 1.11
C ALA A 35 12.61 6.25 -0.10
N VAL A 36 12.39 5.71 -1.31
CA VAL A 36 12.94 6.29 -2.55
C VAL A 36 12.43 7.71 -2.75
N PHE A 37 11.14 7.93 -2.60
CA PHE A 37 10.52 9.27 -2.68
C PHE A 37 11.05 10.22 -1.61
N MET A 38 11.34 9.72 -0.41
CA MET A 38 11.96 10.50 0.67
C MET A 38 13.35 11.00 0.32
N VAL A 39 14.18 10.15 -0.30
CA VAL A 39 15.50 10.53 -0.81
C VAL A 39 15.35 11.59 -1.90
N ILE A 40 14.40 11.42 -2.83
CA ILE A 40 14.09 12.43 -3.85
C ILE A 40 13.66 13.75 -3.20
N ALA A 41 12.84 13.70 -2.14
CA ALA A 41 12.41 14.89 -1.40
C ALA A 41 13.60 15.66 -0.78
N SER A 42 14.63 14.95 -0.32
CA SER A 42 15.81 15.56 0.31
C SER A 42 16.76 16.25 -0.66
N ILE A 43 16.72 15.91 -1.96
CA ILE A 43 17.59 16.48 -2.99
C ILE A 43 16.91 17.60 -3.81
N LEU A 44 15.61 17.85 -3.60
CA LEU A 44 14.87 18.89 -4.31
C LEU A 44 15.39 20.28 -3.91
N PRO A 45 15.97 21.05 -4.85
CA PRO A 45 16.82 22.17 -4.47
C PRO A 45 16.10 23.51 -4.25
N ILE A 46 14.84 23.70 -4.67
CA ILE A 46 14.16 25.01 -4.59
C ILE A 46 12.65 24.82 -4.41
N SER A 47 12.07 25.59 -3.49
CA SER A 47 10.61 25.69 -3.32
C SER A 47 9.97 26.38 -4.51
N LEU A 48 8.88 25.83 -5.05
CA LEU A 48 8.08 26.49 -6.08
C LEU A 48 7.06 27.48 -5.50
N ALA A 49 6.84 27.47 -4.19
CA ALA A 49 5.88 28.37 -3.57
C ALA A 49 6.40 29.81 -3.56
N ARG A 50 5.52 30.76 -3.90
CA ARG A 50 5.83 32.19 -3.94
C ARG A 50 5.61 32.87 -2.58
N SER A 51 4.90 32.19 -1.67
CA SER A 51 4.60 32.67 -0.32
C SER A 51 4.37 31.51 0.65
N GLU A 52 4.47 31.79 1.95
CA GLU A 52 4.15 30.82 3.00
C GLU A 52 2.67 30.38 2.98
N ALA A 53 1.76 31.29 2.61
CA ALA A 53 0.34 30.98 2.49
C ALA A 53 0.07 29.97 1.36
N GLU A 54 0.75 30.12 0.21
CA GLU A 54 0.66 29.18 -0.91
C GLU A 54 1.22 27.81 -0.54
N SER A 55 2.37 27.78 0.16
CA SER A 55 2.96 26.55 0.73
C SER A 55 1.98 25.84 1.68
N ALA A 56 1.43 26.58 2.66
CA ALA A 56 0.48 26.02 3.63
C ALA A 56 -0.78 25.46 2.95
N PHE A 57 -1.31 26.18 1.95
CA PHE A 57 -2.45 25.71 1.17
C PHE A 57 -2.12 24.44 0.37
N ALA A 58 -0.97 24.39 -0.30
CA ALA A 58 -0.53 23.22 -1.04
C ALA A 58 -0.36 21.99 -0.12
N VAL A 59 0.24 22.18 1.06
CA VAL A 59 0.39 21.12 2.08
C VAL A 59 -0.99 20.64 2.59
N LEU A 60 -1.94 21.56 2.82
CA LEU A 60 -3.30 21.21 3.25
C LEU A 60 -4.03 20.36 2.19
N VAL A 61 -3.99 20.79 0.93
CA VAL A 61 -4.66 20.10 -0.18
C VAL A 61 -4.03 18.73 -0.41
N THR A 62 -2.71 18.65 -0.48
CA THR A 62 -1.98 17.39 -0.66
C THR A 62 -2.24 16.42 0.50
N THR A 63 -2.24 16.91 1.75
CA THR A 63 -2.59 16.08 2.93
C THR A 63 -4.01 15.54 2.83
N THR A 64 -4.97 16.38 2.44
CA THR A 64 -6.37 15.97 2.26
C THR A 64 -6.48 14.88 1.19
N VAL A 65 -5.81 15.05 0.05
CA VAL A 65 -5.74 14.04 -1.01
C VAL A 65 -5.12 12.75 -0.50
N ALA A 66 -4.03 12.82 0.26
CA ALA A 66 -3.37 11.65 0.83
C ALA A 66 -4.30 10.87 1.80
N LEU A 67 -5.08 11.57 2.62
CA LEU A 67 -6.08 10.94 3.49
C LEU A 67 -7.21 10.27 2.69
N VAL A 68 -7.68 10.89 1.61
CA VAL A 68 -8.67 10.28 0.72
C VAL A 68 -8.10 9.00 0.08
N LEU A 69 -6.87 9.07 -0.45
CA LEU A 69 -6.18 7.90 -1.00
C LEU A 69 -5.98 6.79 0.04
N PHE A 70 -5.67 7.17 1.29
CA PHE A 70 -5.60 6.24 2.42
C PHE A 70 -6.93 5.52 2.61
N PHE A 71 -8.06 6.23 2.70
CA PHE A 71 -9.37 5.59 2.87
C PHE A 71 -9.76 4.68 1.71
N ILE A 72 -9.44 5.07 0.47
CA ILE A 72 -9.67 4.23 -0.71
C ILE A 72 -8.78 2.98 -0.66
N SER A 73 -7.51 3.11 -0.28
CA SER A 73 -6.60 1.99 -0.05
C SER A 73 -7.16 1.00 0.98
N GLN A 74 -7.70 1.49 2.09
CA GLN A 74 -8.36 0.64 3.11
C GLN A 74 -9.63 -0.05 2.60
N ARG A 75 -10.31 0.51 1.59
CA ARG A 75 -11.44 -0.16 0.93
C ARG A 75 -10.96 -1.37 0.13
N TYR A 76 -9.83 -1.27 -0.57
CA TYR A 76 -9.23 -2.41 -1.26
C TYR A 76 -8.73 -3.49 -0.29
N ALA A 77 -8.14 -3.11 0.85
CA ALA A 77 -7.75 -4.05 1.90
C ALA A 77 -8.94 -4.89 2.40
N ARG A 78 -10.09 -4.24 2.63
CA ARG A 78 -11.32 -4.95 3.01
C ARG A 78 -11.84 -5.87 1.90
N GLY A 79 -11.82 -5.40 0.65
CA GLY A 79 -12.18 -6.23 -0.50
C GLY A 79 -11.27 -7.45 -0.69
N MET A 80 -9.99 -7.33 -0.36
CA MET A 80 -9.03 -8.44 -0.34
C MET A 80 -9.39 -9.49 0.73
N ILE A 81 -9.72 -9.07 1.95
CA ILE A 81 -10.10 -9.98 3.04
C ILE A 81 -11.38 -10.77 2.69
N LEU A 82 -12.33 -10.15 1.99
CA LEU A 82 -13.59 -10.79 1.60
C LEU A 82 -13.46 -11.69 0.35
N SER A 83 -12.33 -11.67 -0.35
CA SER A 83 -12.17 -12.39 -1.61
C SER A 83 -11.77 -13.85 -1.43
N GLU A 84 -12.61 -14.80 -1.83
CA GLU A 84 -12.26 -16.24 -1.83
C GLU A 84 -11.34 -16.60 -3.02
N ASP A 85 -11.40 -15.83 -4.09
CA ASP A 85 -10.60 -15.98 -5.31
C ASP A 85 -9.21 -15.35 -5.15
N ALA A 86 -8.17 -16.12 -5.47
CA ALA A 86 -6.77 -15.72 -5.42
C ALA A 86 -6.44 -14.55 -6.35
N GLU A 87 -6.99 -14.51 -7.56
CA GLU A 87 -6.74 -13.44 -8.53
C GLU A 87 -7.33 -12.12 -8.01
N LYS A 88 -8.57 -12.16 -7.52
CA LYS A 88 -9.24 -11.01 -6.92
C LYS A 88 -8.53 -10.54 -5.65
N PHE A 89 -8.01 -11.47 -4.84
CA PHE A 89 -7.19 -11.15 -3.66
C PHE A 89 -5.95 -10.37 -4.06
N VAL A 90 -5.15 -10.90 -4.99
CA VAL A 90 -3.90 -10.27 -5.44
C VAL A 90 -4.18 -8.93 -6.09
N ARG A 91 -5.20 -8.84 -6.95
CA ARG A 91 -5.58 -7.58 -7.61
C ARG A 91 -5.96 -6.47 -6.63
N ASN A 92 -6.74 -6.80 -5.60
CA ASN A 92 -7.11 -5.82 -4.57
C ASN A 92 -5.89 -5.42 -3.73
N LEU A 93 -5.04 -6.37 -3.36
CA LEU A 93 -3.78 -6.09 -2.66
C LEU A 93 -2.88 -5.14 -3.47
N THR A 94 -2.63 -5.46 -4.74
CA THR A 94 -1.79 -4.63 -5.62
C THR A 94 -2.37 -3.22 -5.78
N ARG A 95 -3.68 -3.09 -6.01
CA ARG A 95 -4.33 -1.77 -6.15
C ARG A 95 -4.22 -0.95 -4.86
N GLY A 96 -4.42 -1.58 -3.72
CA GLY A 96 -4.24 -0.94 -2.42
C GLY A 96 -2.79 -0.51 -2.19
N LEU A 97 -1.82 -1.36 -2.51
CA LEU A 97 -0.39 -1.04 -2.39
C LEU A 97 0.08 0.05 -3.36
N ILE A 98 -0.47 0.13 -4.57
CA ILE A 98 -0.21 1.25 -5.48
C ILE A 98 -0.68 2.57 -4.86
N LEU A 99 -1.89 2.59 -4.29
CA LEU A 99 -2.40 3.78 -3.61
C LEU A 99 -1.54 4.16 -2.42
N SER A 100 -1.24 3.19 -1.54
CA SER A 100 -0.49 3.47 -0.32
C SER A 100 0.97 3.82 -0.58
N SER A 101 1.65 3.08 -1.46
CA SER A 101 3.11 3.11 -1.54
C SER A 101 3.65 3.86 -2.76
N LEU A 102 2.81 4.19 -3.73
CA LEU A 102 3.20 5.01 -4.89
C LEU A 102 2.50 6.37 -4.87
N LEU A 103 1.16 6.37 -4.82
CA LEU A 103 0.40 7.61 -5.00
C LEU A 103 0.47 8.53 -3.78
N ILE A 104 0.36 8.02 -2.55
CA ILE A 104 0.52 8.85 -1.34
C ILE A 104 1.93 9.49 -1.27
N PRO A 105 3.04 8.73 -1.44
CA PRO A 105 4.38 9.31 -1.57
C PRO A 105 4.51 10.35 -2.67
N LEU A 106 3.93 10.10 -3.85
CA LEU A 106 3.98 11.06 -4.95
C LEU A 106 3.28 12.38 -4.57
N VAL A 107 2.14 12.32 -3.88
CA VAL A 107 1.46 13.50 -3.33
C VAL A 107 2.32 14.20 -2.28
N GLY A 108 3.04 13.44 -1.46
CA GLY A 108 4.02 14.00 -0.51
C GLY A 108 5.16 14.74 -1.20
N LEU A 109 5.65 14.23 -2.34
CA LEU A 109 6.64 14.96 -3.14
C LEU A 109 6.10 16.31 -3.62
N PHE A 110 4.85 16.37 -4.07
CA PHE A 110 4.23 17.64 -4.44
C PHE A 110 4.19 18.61 -3.25
N ALA A 111 3.84 18.13 -2.06
CA ALA A 111 3.86 18.94 -0.84
C ALA A 111 5.28 19.48 -0.54
N SER A 112 6.31 18.64 -0.72
CA SER A 112 7.71 19.03 -0.55
C SER A 112 8.19 20.06 -1.56
N ILE A 113 7.80 19.93 -2.84
CA ILE A 113 8.15 20.90 -3.89
C ILE A 113 7.57 22.28 -3.59
N TYR A 114 6.38 22.34 -3.01
CA TYR A 114 5.71 23.60 -2.64
C TYR A 114 6.01 24.05 -1.21
N SER A 115 6.85 23.35 -0.47
CA SER A 115 7.19 23.75 0.90
C SER A 115 8.25 24.84 0.91
N THR A 116 8.00 25.95 1.60
CA THR A 116 8.99 27.00 1.84
C THR A 116 9.91 26.68 3.03
N GLN A 117 9.65 25.60 3.77
CA GLN A 117 10.45 25.26 4.95
C GLN A 117 11.85 24.76 4.56
N PRO A 118 12.90 25.15 5.30
CA PRO A 118 14.24 24.58 5.11
C PRO A 118 14.19 23.07 5.40
N GLY A 119 14.45 22.28 4.38
CA GLY A 119 14.32 20.82 4.42
C GLY A 119 12.97 20.36 3.88
N ALA A 120 12.82 20.34 2.55
CA ALA A 120 11.65 19.81 1.84
C ALA A 120 11.23 18.39 2.28
N PHE A 121 12.16 17.62 2.85
CA PHE A 121 11.91 16.34 3.53
C PHE A 121 10.91 16.43 4.71
N ALA A 122 10.94 17.50 5.51
CA ALA A 122 10.08 17.60 6.69
C ALA A 122 8.60 17.61 6.30
N SER A 123 8.28 18.25 5.17
CA SER A 123 6.93 18.27 4.61
C SER A 123 6.53 16.96 3.94
N TYR A 124 7.49 16.12 3.54
CA TYR A 124 7.24 14.77 3.01
C TYR A 124 6.90 13.75 4.11
N LEU A 125 7.54 13.87 5.28
CA LEU A 125 7.52 12.86 6.33
C LEU A 125 6.11 12.39 6.73
N PRO A 126 5.09 13.27 6.89
CA PRO A 126 3.73 12.83 7.20
C PRO A 126 3.16 11.88 6.14
N PHE A 127 3.47 12.09 4.87
CA PHE A 127 3.02 11.24 3.76
C PHE A 127 3.69 9.88 3.78
N ALA A 128 4.97 9.82 4.14
CA ALA A 128 5.68 8.55 4.36
C ALA A 128 5.01 7.74 5.49
N VAL A 129 4.65 8.40 6.59
CA VAL A 129 3.97 7.76 7.72
C VAL A 129 2.60 7.22 7.31
N ILE A 130 1.78 8.01 6.60
CA ILE A 130 0.47 7.58 6.09
C ILE A 130 0.64 6.40 5.14
N SER A 131 1.62 6.48 4.24
CA SER A 131 1.96 5.44 3.27
C SER A 131 2.31 4.11 3.95
N TYR A 132 3.29 4.13 4.86
CA TYR A 132 3.73 2.93 5.58
C TYR A 132 2.64 2.38 6.49
N SER A 133 1.87 3.23 7.16
CA SER A 133 0.74 2.80 7.98
C SER A 133 -0.30 2.04 7.15
N SER A 134 -0.66 2.58 5.98
CA SER A 134 -1.62 1.93 5.08
C SER A 134 -1.08 0.62 4.52
N ALA A 135 0.15 0.62 4.00
CA ALA A 135 0.75 -0.56 3.39
C ALA A 135 0.96 -1.67 4.43
N GLY A 136 1.54 -1.32 5.59
CA GLY A 136 1.79 -2.26 6.68
C GLY A 136 0.51 -2.92 7.20
N THR A 137 -0.55 -2.13 7.38
CA THR A 137 -1.87 -2.66 7.78
C THR A 137 -2.40 -3.67 6.76
N MET A 138 -2.29 -3.36 5.47
CA MET A 138 -2.77 -4.22 4.40
C MET A 138 -1.97 -5.52 4.27
N LEU A 139 -0.65 -5.43 4.38
CA LEU A 139 0.23 -6.60 4.36
C LEU A 139 -0.01 -7.51 5.56
N LYS A 140 -0.23 -6.93 6.74
CA LYS A 140 -0.63 -7.69 7.92
C LYS A 140 -1.95 -8.43 7.69
N MET A 141 -2.96 -7.74 7.18
CA MET A 141 -4.26 -8.35 6.85
C MET A 141 -4.13 -9.46 5.79
N ALA A 142 -3.25 -9.28 4.80
CA ALA A 142 -2.96 -10.30 3.80
C ALA A 142 -2.32 -11.54 4.42
N SER A 143 -1.30 -11.35 5.27
CA SER A 143 -0.64 -12.44 5.99
C SER A 143 -1.59 -13.18 6.91
N ASP A 144 -2.37 -12.46 7.73
CA ASP A 144 -3.33 -13.05 8.67
C ASP A 144 -4.37 -13.92 7.94
N LYS A 145 -4.80 -13.49 6.76
CA LYS A 145 -5.74 -14.27 5.93
C LYS A 145 -5.09 -15.54 5.37
N ILE A 146 -3.86 -15.45 4.85
CA ILE A 146 -3.12 -16.63 4.37
C ILE A 146 -2.92 -17.63 5.52
N ASP A 147 -2.55 -17.15 6.71
CA ASP A 147 -2.34 -18.00 7.88
C ASP A 147 -3.63 -18.68 8.36
N ARG A 148 -4.77 -18.01 8.27
CA ARG A 148 -6.08 -18.62 8.57
C ARG A 148 -6.41 -19.74 7.58
N MET A 149 -6.22 -19.51 6.28
CA MET A 149 -6.42 -20.53 5.25
C MET A 149 -5.53 -21.76 5.49
N GLU A 150 -4.28 -21.56 5.93
CA GLU A 150 -3.36 -22.65 6.28
C GLU A 150 -3.77 -23.39 7.57
N LYS A 151 -4.35 -22.69 8.55
CA LYS A 151 -4.81 -23.29 9.82
C LYS A 151 -6.08 -24.11 9.66
N GLU A 152 -7.09 -23.57 8.96
CA GLU A 152 -8.35 -24.28 8.66
C GLU A 152 -8.06 -25.60 7.92
N ARG A 153 -7.01 -25.62 7.08
CA ARG A 153 -6.50 -26.80 6.40
C ARG A 153 -5.86 -27.86 7.33
N LYS A 154 -5.18 -27.48 8.41
CA LYS A 154 -4.54 -28.45 9.33
C LYS A 154 -5.56 -29.18 10.22
N LEU A 155 -6.78 -28.67 10.29
CA LEU A 155 -7.88 -29.20 11.09
C LEU A 155 -8.86 -30.06 10.28
N SER A 156 -8.76 -30.05 8.94
CA SER A 156 -9.55 -30.85 7.99
C SER A 156 -8.79 -32.10 7.53
#